data_AF-A0A2D8D8G2-F1
#
_entry.id   AF-A0A2D8D8G2-F1
#
_cell.length_a   1.000
_cell.length_b   1.000
_cell.length_c   1.000
_cell.angle_alpha   90.00
_cell.angle_beta   90.00
_cell.angle_gamma   90.00
#
_symmetry.space_group_name_H-M   'P 1'
#
loop_
_entity.id
_entity.type
_entity.pdbx_description
1 polymer ?
#
loop_
_entity_poly.entity_id
_entity_poly.type
_entity_poly.pdbx_seq_one_letter_code
_entity_poly.pdbx_strand_id
1 'polypeptide(L)' 'MEDILKNCMLSGLRYYREETKQMLAMAHDHGDRSDAERLERRIHRLDDRIREWDLESRQMH' A
#
# COMPACT_ATOMS: atom_id res chain seq x y z
N MET A 1 2.22 -20.30 12.41
CA MET A 1 0.95 -20.07 11.68
C MET A 1 0.67 -18.58 11.52
N GLU A 2 0.93 -17.78 12.56
CA GLU A 2 0.88 -16.31 12.51
C GLU A 2 1.79 -15.70 11.43
N ASP A 3 3.02 -16.21 11.26
CA ASP A 3 3.95 -15.70 10.23
C ASP A 3 3.45 -15.86 8.79
N ILE A 4 2.74 -16.95 8.49
CA ILE A 4 2.19 -17.20 7.15
C ILE A 4 1.06 -16.22 6.85
N LEU A 5 0.13 -16.05 7.80
CA LEU A 5 -0.97 -15.09 7.66
C LEU A 5 -0.41 -13.66 7.53
N LYS A 6 0.62 -13.33 8.32
CA LYS A 6 1.27 -12.02 8.28
C LYS A 6 1.92 -11.75 6.92
N ASN A 7 2.65 -12.72 6.38
CA ASN A 7 3.26 -12.64 5.05
C ASN A 7 2.22 -12.51 3.93
N CYS A 8 1.09 -13.23 4.01
CA CYS A 8 -0.01 -13.10 3.05
C CYS A 8 -0.61 -11.69 3.08
N MET A 9 -0.88 -11.14 4.27
CA MET A 9 -1.42 -9.79 4.42
C MET A 9 -0.46 -8.71 3.94
N LEU A 10 0.85 -8.84 4.24
CA LEU A 10 1.87 -7.92 3.74
C LEU A 10 1.96 -7.95 2.21
N SER A 11 1.88 -9.15 1.63
CA SER A 11 1.85 -9.34 0.17
C SER A 11 0.60 -8.68 -0.43
N GLY A 12 -0.56 -8.83 0.20
CA GLY A 12 -1.79 -8.16 -0.20
C GLY A 12 -1.72 -6.64 -0.13
N LEU A 13 -1.13 -6.08 0.93
CA LEU A 13 -0.91 -4.63 1.06
C LEU A 13 0.00 -4.09 -0.06
N ARG A 14 1.09 -4.80 -0.36
CA ARG A 14 2.02 -4.44 -1.44
C ARG A 14 1.35 -4.52 -2.81
N TYR A 15 0.59 -5.58 -3.07
CA TYR A 15 -0.18 -5.71 -4.31
C TYR A 15 -1.14 -4.54 -4.50
N TYR A 16 -1.97 -4.27 -3.49
CA TYR A 16 -2.96 -3.19 -3.55
C TYR A 16 -2.32 -1.79 -3.68
N ARG A 17 -1.13 -1.61 -3.10
CA ARG A 17 -0.34 -0.38 -3.28
C ARG A 17 0.06 -0.18 -4.75
N GLU A 18 0.56 -1.22 -5.41
CA GLU A 18 0.96 -1.11 -6.81
C GLU A 18 -0.24 -0.90 -7.73
N GLU A 19 -1.38 -1.53 -7.47
CA GLU A 19 -2.63 -1.20 -8.17
C GLU A 19 -3.04 0.26 -7.98
N THR A 20 -2.93 0.79 -6.75
CA THR A 20 -3.26 2.19 -6.46
C THR A 20 -2.37 3.16 -7.22
N LYS A 21 -1.09 2.82 -7.45
CA LYS A 21 -0.20 3.62 -8.31
C LYS A 21 -0.60 3.59 -9.78
N GLN A 22 -1.05 2.45 -10.29
CA GLN A 22 -1.56 2.37 -11.66
C GLN A 22 -2.81 3.24 -11.82
N MET A 23 -3.71 3.23 -10.83
CA MET A 23 -4.88 4.12 -10.80
C MET A 23 -4.46 5.59 -10.74
N LEU A 24 -3.43 5.93 -9.95
CA LEU A 24 -2.92 7.30 -9.88
C LEU A 24 -2.38 7.78 -11.24
N ALA A 25 -1.63 6.92 -11.95
CA ALA A 25 -1.17 7.22 -13.30
C ALA A 25 -2.35 7.50 -14.25
N MET A 26 -3.39 6.66 -14.22
CA MET A 26 -4.60 6.89 -15.02
C MET A 26 -5.32 8.19 -14.63
N ALA A 27 -5.43 8.52 -13.34
CA ALA A 27 -6.04 9.76 -12.89
C ALA A 27 -5.27 11.00 -13.39
N HIS A 28 -3.93 10.94 -13.40
CA HIS A 28 -3.09 11.98 -14.01
C HIS A 28 -3.31 12.07 -15.52
N ASP A 29 -3.34 10.94 -16.23
CA ASP A 29 -3.56 10.90 -17.68
C ASP A 29 -4.92 11.49 -18.09
N HIS A 30 -5.94 11.31 -17.24
CA HIS A 30 -7.28 11.89 -17.44
C HIS A 30 -7.43 13.33 -16.91
N GLY A 31 -6.42 13.88 -16.24
CA GLY A 31 -6.48 15.20 -15.62
C GLY A 31 -7.41 15.28 -14.39
N ASP A 32 -7.80 14.14 -13.80
CA ASP A 32 -8.61 14.10 -12.58
C ASP A 32 -7.73 14.34 -11.36
N ARG A 33 -7.51 15.63 -11.07
CA ARG A 33 -6.71 16.07 -9.93
C ARG A 33 -7.29 15.59 -8.59
N SER A 34 -8.61 15.57 -8.45
CA SER A 34 -9.25 15.19 -7.18
C SER A 34 -8.99 13.71 -6.87
N ASP A 35 -9.11 12.86 -7.87
CA ASP A 35 -8.83 11.44 -7.69
C ASP A 35 -7.33 11.17 -7.50
N ALA A 36 -6.47 11.87 -8.24
CA ALA A 36 -5.02 11.78 -8.05
C ALA A 36 -4.60 12.10 -6.60
N GLU A 37 -5.05 13.23 -6.05
CA GLU A 37 -4.74 13.60 -4.66
C GLU A 37 -5.31 12.58 -3.64
N ARG A 38 -6.46 11.97 -3.94
CA ARG A 38 -7.06 10.92 -3.10
C ARG A 38 -6.21 9.65 -3.12
N LEU A 39 -5.72 9.25 -4.29
CA LEU A 39 -4.90 8.06 -4.52
C LEU A 39 -3.49 8.23 -3.92
N GLU A 40 -2.88 9.42 -4.02
CA GLU A 40 -1.61 9.74 -3.35
C GLU A 40 -1.73 9.56 -1.83
N ARG A 41 -2.76 10.14 -1.21
CA ARG A 41 -3.03 9.94 0.24
C ARG A 41 -3.26 8.47 0.58
N ARG A 42 -3.81 7.68 -0.34
CA ARG A 42 -4.03 6.23 -0.14
C ARG A 42 -2.71 5.48 -0.18
N ILE A 43 -1.81 5.80 -1.11
CA ILE A 43 -0.47 5.21 -1.20
C ILE A 43 0.32 5.48 0.07
N HIS A 44 0.31 6.72 0.58
CA HIS A 44 0.99 7.06 1.83
C HIS A 44 0.50 6.22 3.02
N ARG A 45 -0.82 6.07 3.19
CA ARG A 45 -1.38 5.21 4.24
C ARG A 45 -1.01 3.73 4.08
N LEU A 46 -0.85 3.25 2.84
CA LEU A 46 -0.40 1.88 2.60
C LEU A 46 1.08 1.72 2.93
N ASP A 47 1.91 2.70 2.60
CA ASP A 47 3.34 2.72 2.96
C ASP A 47 3.55 2.69 4.47
N ASP A 48 2.78 3.48 5.21
CA ASP A 48 2.83 3.49 6.68
C ASP A 48 2.46 2.11 7.26
N ARG A 49 1.36 1.51 6.79
CA ARG A 49 0.92 0.17 7.24
C ARG A 49 1.92 -0.93 6.90
N ILE A 50 2.51 -0.88 5.69
CA ILE A 50 3.54 -1.84 5.28
C ILE A 50 4.76 -1.71 6.21
N ARG A 51 5.18 -0.48 6.52
CA ARG A 51 6.31 -0.21 7.42
C ARG A 51 6.03 -0.70 8.84
N GLU A 52 4.85 -0.44 9.39
CA GLU A 52 4.45 -0.93 10.72
C GLU A 52 4.58 -2.46 10.80
N TRP A 53 4.06 -3.15 9.79
CA TRP A 53 4.09 -4.61 9.74
C TRP A 53 5.50 -5.16 9.56
N ASP A 54 6.33 -4.52 8.72
CA ASP A 54 7.75 -4.87 8.55
C ASP A 54 8.54 -4.65 9.85
N LEU A 55 8.24 -3.61 10.64
CA LEU A 55 8.88 -3.33 11.92
C LEU A 55 8.49 -4.35 12.99
N GLU A 56 7.20 -4.66 13.12
CA GLU A 56 6.74 -5.70 14.05
C GLU A 56 7.37 -7.06 13.74
N SER A 57 7.51 -7.44 12.46
CA SER A 57 8.15 -8.71 12.08
C SER A 57 9.63 -8.77 12.47
N ARG A 58 10.31 -7.63 12.57
CA ARG A 58 11.72 -7.55 13.01
C ARG A 58 11.88 -7.58 14.54
N GLN A 59 10.85 -7.24 15.30
CA GLN A 59 10.89 -7.24 16.77
C GLN A 59 10.53 -8.61 17.37
N MET A 60 9.92 -9.51 16.58
CA MET A 60 9.55 -10.86 17.02
C MET A 60 10.63 -11.93 16.71
N HIS A 61 11.76 -11.54 16.12
CA HIS A 61 12.94 -12.37 15.86
C HIS A 61 14.13 -11.86 16.66
#